data_AF-A0A9W7ZDN2-F1
#
_entry.id   AF-A0A9W7ZDN2-F1
#
_cell.length_a   1.000
_cell.length_b   1.000
_cell.length_c   1.000
_cell.angle_alpha   90.00
_cell.angle_beta   90.00
_cell.angle_gamma   90.00
#
_symmetry.space_group_name_H-M   'P 1'
#
loop_
_entity.id
_entity.type
_entity.pdbx_description
1 polymer ?
#
loop_
_entity_poly.entity_id
_entity_poly.type
_entity_poly.pdbx_seq_one_letter_code
_entity_poly.pdbx_strand_id
1 'polypeptide(L)' 'MSAQTERSFQKQEAVFLNAKSGKNSRWYKEIGLGFKTPAEAINGTYIDRKCPFTSNVSIRGRILTGT' A
#
# COMPACT_ATOMS: atom_id res chain seq x y z
N MET A 1 5.91 11.29 -13.21
CA MET A 1 6.61 9.99 -13.19
C MET A 1 5.57 8.90 -13.30
N SER A 2 5.62 8.04 -14.33
CA SER A 2 4.70 6.91 -14.43
C SER A 2 5.06 5.87 -13.36
N ALA A 3 4.08 5.47 -12.55
CA ALA A 3 4.28 4.50 -11.46
C ALA A 3 4.64 3.07 -11.96
N GLN A 4 4.47 2.81 -13.25
CA GLN A 4 4.79 1.56 -13.93
C GLN A 4 6.12 1.72 -14.69
N THR A 5 7.23 1.34 -14.07
CA THR A 5 8.58 1.41 -14.69
C THR A 5 9.13 0.04 -15.05
N GLU A 6 8.64 -1.01 -14.39
CA GLU A 6 9.12 -2.38 -14.55
C GLU A 6 8.45 -3.10 -15.71
N ARG A 7 9.12 -4.15 -16.23
CA ARG A 7 8.59 -5.01 -17.29
C ARG A 7 7.33 -5.77 -16.86
N SER A 8 7.26 -6.17 -15.61
CA SER A 8 6.07 -6.83 -15.04
C SER A 8 5.04 -5.79 -14.61
N PHE A 9 3.76 -6.03 -14.92
CA PHE A 9 2.67 -5.17 -14.46
C PHE A 9 2.60 -5.11 -12.93
N GLN A 10 2.64 -3.90 -12.37
CA GLN A 10 2.64 -3.65 -10.93
C GLN A 10 1.20 -3.38 -10.47
N LYS A 11 0.69 -4.25 -9.59
CA LYS A 11 -0.63 -4.11 -8.95
C LYS A 11 -0.59 -4.62 -7.52
N GLN A 12 -1.56 -4.20 -6.71
CA GLN A 12 -1.76 -4.77 -5.38
C GLN A 12 -2.34 -6.19 -5.50
N GLU A 13 -1.87 -7.11 -4.67
CA GLU A 13 -2.31 -8.52 -4.70
C GLU A 13 -3.77 -8.66 -4.23
N ALA A 14 -4.19 -7.85 -3.26
CA ALA A 14 -5.54 -7.87 -2.70
C ALA A 14 -6.60 -7.17 -3.57
N VAL A 15 -6.20 -6.50 -4.66
CA VAL A 15 -7.11 -5.68 -5.48
C VAL A 15 -7.30 -6.31 -6.84
N PHE A 16 -8.57 -6.57 -7.17
CA PHE A 16 -8.98 -6.95 -8.51
C PHE A 16 -9.30 -5.71 -9.34
N LEU A 17 -8.59 -5.54 -10.47
CA LEU A 17 -8.68 -4.34 -11.32
C LEU A 17 -9.69 -4.48 -12.48
N ASN A 18 -10.11 -5.71 -12.83
CA ASN A 18 -10.95 -5.95 -14.03
C ASN A 18 -12.44 -6.01 -13.69
N ALA A 19 -12.91 -5.15 -12.79
CA ALA A 19 -14.33 -5.06 -12.46
C ALA A 19 -15.10 -4.37 -13.61
N LYS A 20 -16.28 -4.90 -13.98
CA LYS A 20 -17.11 -4.35 -15.07
C LYS A 20 -17.69 -2.96 -14.74
N SER A 21 -17.90 -2.68 -13.46
CA SER A 21 -18.31 -1.38 -12.94
C SER A 21 -17.69 -1.20 -11.56
N GLY A 22 -17.09 -0.04 -11.32
CA GLY A 22 -16.42 0.28 -10.05
C GLY A 22 -15.20 1.17 -10.25
N LYS A 23 -14.98 2.08 -9.30
CA LYS A 23 -13.73 2.85 -9.23
C LYS A 23 -12.59 1.91 -8.87
N ASN A 24 -11.37 2.20 -9.37
CA ASN A 24 -10.15 1.56 -8.93
C ASN A 24 -10.01 1.72 -7.41
N SER A 25 -10.37 0.66 -6.68
CA SER A 25 -10.28 0.65 -5.23
C SER A 25 -8.84 0.34 -4.83
N ARG A 26 -8.26 1.17 -3.97
CA ARG A 26 -6.93 0.93 -3.42
C ARG A 26 -7.08 0.27 -2.06
N TRP A 27 -6.36 -0.81 -1.82
CA TRP A 27 -6.34 -1.45 -0.52
C TRP A 27 -5.33 -0.77 0.39
N TYR A 28 -5.74 -0.46 1.61
CA TYR A 28 -4.88 0.03 2.69
C TYR A 28 -5.38 -0.56 4.00
N LYS A 29 -4.53 -0.57 5.02
CA LYS A 29 -4.88 -1.02 6.36
C LYS A 29 -4.29 -0.11 7.43
N GLU A 30 -4.91 -0.13 8.59
CA GLU A 30 -4.31 0.39 9.81
C GLU A 30 -3.34 -0.64 10.37
N ILE A 31 -2.15 -0.20 10.80
CA ILE A 31 -1.10 -1.09 11.30
C ILE A 31 -1.15 -1.22 12.83
N GLY A 32 -1.92 -0.35 13.50
CA GLY A 32 -2.00 -0.29 14.95
C GLY A 32 -0.84 0.48 15.59
N LEU A 33 -0.63 0.25 16.89
CA LEU A 33 0.43 0.90 17.70
C LEU A 33 0.35 2.45 17.70
N GLY A 34 -0.82 3.02 17.39
CA GLY A 34 -1.03 4.48 17.33
C GLY A 34 -0.52 5.15 16.06
N PHE A 35 0.04 4.40 15.09
CA PHE A 35 0.46 4.96 13.81
C PHE A 35 -0.75 5.15 12.89
N LYS A 36 -1.02 6.41 12.52
CA LYS A 36 -2.07 6.76 11.55
C LYS A 36 -1.61 6.44 10.13
N THR A 37 -2.53 5.91 9.33
CA THR A 37 -2.31 5.70 7.90
C THR A 37 -2.14 7.07 7.21
N PRO A 38 -1.03 7.31 6.50
CA PRO A 38 -0.81 8.59 5.82
C PRO A 38 -1.76 8.75 4.64
N ALA A 39 -2.15 9.99 4.34
CA ALA A 39 -3.02 10.32 3.21
C ALA A 39 -2.45 9.84 1.86
N GLU A 40 -1.12 9.80 1.74
CA GLU A 40 -0.42 9.30 0.56
C GLU A 40 -0.62 7.79 0.34
N ALA A 41 -0.74 6.99 1.41
CA ALA A 41 -1.04 5.56 1.27
C ALA A 41 -2.47 5.32 0.76
N ILE A 42 -3.40 6.23 1.08
CA ILE A 42 -4.81 6.15 0.70
C ILE A 42 -5.03 6.64 -0.73
N ASN A 43 -4.47 7.80 -1.07
CA ASN A 43 -4.72 8.48 -2.35
C ASN A 43 -3.62 8.26 -3.40
N GLY A 44 -2.45 7.75 -2.99
CA GLY A 44 -1.32 7.53 -3.88
C GLY A 44 -1.52 6.36 -4.83
N THR A 45 -0.77 6.35 -5.93
CA THR A 45 -0.85 5.34 -7.00
C THR A 45 0.34 4.39 -7.02
N TYR A 46 1.33 4.56 -6.13
CA TYR A 46 2.51 3.71 -6.05
C TYR A 46 2.15 2.26 -5.71
N ILE A 47 2.99 1.31 -6.15
CA ILE A 47 2.86 -0.10 -5.80
C ILE A 47 4.14 -0.53 -5.11
N ASP A 48 4.02 -0.80 -3.81
CA ASP A 48 5.11 -1.31 -2.99
C ASP A 48 4.62 -2.49 -2.15
N ARG A 49 5.15 -3.69 -2.44
CA ARG A 49 4.81 -4.91 -1.69
C ARG A 49 5.43 -4.95 -0.30
N LYS A 50 6.34 -4.03 0.04
CA LYS A 50 6.97 -3.93 1.35
C LYS A 50 6.40 -2.80 2.21
N CYS A 51 5.54 -1.95 1.66
CA CYS A 51 4.91 -0.87 2.39
C CYS A 51 3.98 -1.43 3.50
N PRO A 52 4.15 -1.05 4.77
CA PRO A 52 3.36 -1.62 5.85
C PRO A 52 1.87 -1.23 5.81
N PHE A 53 1.51 -0.15 5.11
CA PHE A 53 0.14 0.33 5.00
C PHE A 53 -0.64 -0.28 3.83
N THR A 54 0.04 -0.64 2.74
CA THR A 54 -0.59 -1.02 1.46
C THR A 54 -0.24 -2.44 1.01
N SER A 55 0.54 -3.18 1.81
CA SER A 55 0.87 -4.59 1.61
C SER A 55 0.58 -5.48 2.82
N ASN A 56 0.85 -6.79 2.69
CA ASN A 56 0.67 -7.76 3.78
C ASN A 56 1.80 -7.74 4.84
N VAL A 57 2.61 -6.68 4.90
CA VAL A 57 3.64 -6.53 5.94
C VAL A 57 3.00 -6.09 7.25
N SER A 58 3.31 -6.76 8.37
CA SER A 58 2.83 -6.42 9.72
C SER A 58 3.98 -5.87 10.58
N ILE A 59 3.78 -4.75 11.27
CA ILE A 59 4.74 -4.26 12.26
C ILE A 59 4.60 -5.07 13.56
N ARG A 60 5.71 -5.61 14.04
CA ARG A 60 5.80 -6.40 15.27
C ARG A 60 7.18 -6.24 15.91
N GLY A 61 7.27 -6.44 17.23
CA GLY A 61 8.54 -6.36 17.96
C GLY A 61 8.80 -4.99 18.56
N ARG A 62 10.08 -4.61 18.67
CA ARG A 62 10.52 -3.35 19.29
C ARG A 62 10.47 -2.20 18.27
N ILE A 63 9.97 -1.05 18.69
CA ILE A 63 10.04 0.21 17.93
C ILE A 63 11.33 0.93 18.34
N LEU A 64 12.16 1.27 17.36
CA LEU A 64 13.40 2.02 17.54
C LEU A 64 13.27 3.38 16.85
N THR A 65 13.82 4.41 17.48
CA THR A 65 13.88 5.78 16.93
C THR A 65 15.35 6.18 16.78
N GLY A 66 15.68 6.87 15.68
CA GLY A 66 17.01 7.39 15.40
C GLY A 66 16.92 8.74 14.69
N THR A 67 18.01 9.50 14.74
CA THR A 67 18.19 10.77 14.01
C THR A 67 18.68 10.53 12.60
#